data_AF-A0A2S4YWB5-F1
#
_entry.id   AF-A0A2S4YWB5-F1
#
_cell.length_a   1.000
_cell.length_b   1.000
_cell.length_c   1.000
_cell.angle_alpha   90.00
_cell.angle_beta   90.00
_cell.angle_gamma   90.00
#
_symmetry.space_group_name_H-M   'P 1'
#
loop_
_entity.id
_entity.type
_entity.pdbx_description
1 polymer ?
#
loop_
_entity_poly.entity_id
_entity_poly.type
_entity_poly.pdbx_seq_one_letter_code
_entity_poly.pdbx_strand_id
1 'polypeptide(L)'
;MVNVPSVTDDAWYGVVDPESEDKMPIATALDSAIAMARLRGYDPAEASATGNVARFGRILAAGERTWRQVAEAVADDPPDFERAGELLSTRLSFEQTGRNMYITAFEQEARIATDARALGHGTADDAFTLALAPLRPLLAKAQEGPRSAVHDVLSDASELARLPQRIAAITARVPRARTSWGRQRLARRMTQLQARQAELDRGRTERIAQARQQVAAFVADLDHTIALFQNTFGIDCALPSPDTGTTADSGDTASSAPPPLLRTEDPWPPGTEARLDLQLRVWRVAPDRVVAMFAGDDMSDDRLDRLAPLIRGFMDEYPDDTIDLFYEEVLNPLSLGYYATLTPTDDGRLIQTELDGPALAALRETLGPSLDEAARPGDGRLYGGP
;
A
#
# COMPACT_ATOMS: atom_id res chain seq x y z
N MET A 1 -7.93 -44.42 35.28
CA MET A 1 -7.27 -43.10 35.18
C MET A 1 -6.17 -43.23 34.14
N VAL A 2 -6.48 -42.83 32.90
CA VAL A 2 -5.50 -42.82 31.81
C VAL A 2 -4.93 -41.41 31.75
N ASN A 3 -3.61 -41.32 31.84
CA ASN A 3 -2.86 -40.08 31.87
C ASN A 3 -2.83 -39.50 30.45
N VAL A 4 -3.51 -38.37 30.23
CA VAL A 4 -3.44 -37.62 28.97
C VAL A 4 -2.25 -36.66 29.11
N PRO A 5 -1.23 -36.74 28.25
CA PRO A 5 -0.10 -35.83 28.34
C PRO A 5 -0.52 -34.43 27.88
N SER A 6 -0.20 -33.42 28.69
CA SER A 6 -0.34 -32.01 28.35
C SER A 6 0.55 -31.69 27.15
N VAL A 7 -0.07 -31.38 26.01
CA VAL A 7 0.61 -30.77 24.88
C VAL A 7 0.94 -29.33 25.29
N THR A 8 2.22 -29.07 25.53
CA THR A 8 2.75 -27.74 25.77
C THR A 8 2.65 -26.89 24.50
N ASP A 9 2.12 -25.68 24.65
CA ASP A 9 1.80 -24.64 23.64
C ASP A 9 3.01 -24.04 22.88
N ASP A 10 4.19 -24.66 22.90
CA ASP A 10 5.38 -24.11 22.22
C ASP A 10 5.55 -24.58 20.76
N ALA A 11 4.62 -25.37 20.22
CA ALA A 11 4.68 -25.89 18.85
C ALA A 11 4.09 -24.92 17.78
N TRP A 12 3.89 -23.64 18.11
CA TRP A 12 3.35 -22.64 17.18
C TRP A 12 4.39 -22.15 16.16
N TYR A 13 5.66 -22.28 16.48
CA TYR A 13 6.77 -22.10 15.56
C TYR A 13 7.42 -23.46 15.34
N GLY A 14 6.86 -24.24 14.42
CA GLY A 14 7.68 -25.26 13.76
C GLY A 14 8.89 -24.52 13.20
N VAL A 15 10.07 -24.77 13.77
CA VAL A 15 11.34 -24.23 13.32
C VAL A 15 11.56 -24.74 11.90
N VAL A 16 11.03 -23.99 10.94
CA VAL A 16 11.48 -24.05 9.56
C VAL A 16 12.89 -23.46 9.62
N ASP A 17 13.86 -24.24 9.18
CA ASP A 17 15.25 -23.81 9.13
C ASP A 17 15.33 -22.53 8.26
N PRO A 18 15.74 -21.37 8.81
CA PRO A 18 15.72 -20.09 8.09
C PRO A 18 16.66 -20.09 6.88
N GLU A 19 17.62 -21.01 6.79
CA GLU A 19 18.45 -21.19 5.59
C GLU A 19 17.74 -21.99 4.47
N SER A 20 16.66 -22.72 4.78
CA SER A 20 15.82 -23.43 3.80
C SER A 20 14.66 -22.57 3.26
N GLU A 21 14.30 -21.48 3.96
CA GLU A 21 13.25 -20.53 3.55
C GLU A 21 13.61 -19.69 2.32
N ASP A 22 14.89 -19.62 1.96
CA ASP A 22 15.38 -18.68 0.94
C ASP A 22 15.00 -19.05 -0.50
N LYS A 23 14.32 -20.20 -0.70
CA LYS A 23 13.91 -20.69 -2.04
C LYS A 23 12.53 -21.34 -2.09
N MET A 24 11.77 -21.30 -1.00
CA MET A 24 10.46 -21.96 -1.01
C MET A 24 9.47 -21.15 -1.86
N PRO A 25 8.87 -21.75 -2.91
CA PRO A 25 7.82 -21.09 -3.68
C PRO A 25 6.65 -20.71 -2.78
N ILE A 26 6.02 -19.56 -3.05
CA ILE A 26 4.91 -19.06 -2.24
C ILE A 26 3.76 -20.05 -2.23
N ALA A 27 3.50 -20.71 -3.38
CA ALA A 27 2.46 -21.71 -3.50
C ALA A 27 2.70 -22.91 -2.56
N THR A 28 3.95 -23.32 -2.37
CA THR A 28 4.32 -24.40 -1.44
C THR A 28 4.09 -24.00 0.02
N ALA A 29 4.40 -22.75 0.36
CA ALA A 29 4.11 -22.22 1.69
C ALA A 29 2.59 -22.15 1.95
N LEU A 30 1.80 -21.75 0.95
CA LEU A 30 0.34 -21.71 1.04
C LEU A 30 -0.24 -23.13 1.20
N ASP A 31 0.22 -24.11 0.43
CA ASP A 31 -0.22 -25.50 0.56
C ASP A 31 0.06 -26.06 1.96
N SER A 32 1.25 -25.74 2.50
CA SER A 32 1.63 -26.12 3.86
C SER A 32 0.72 -25.47 4.92
N ALA A 33 0.40 -24.18 4.75
CA ALA A 33 -0.53 -23.48 5.64
C ALA A 33 -1.94 -24.10 5.61
N ILE A 34 -2.44 -24.46 4.42
CA ILE A 34 -3.74 -25.11 4.22
C ILE A 34 -3.74 -26.50 4.87
N ALA A 35 -2.68 -27.29 4.66
CA ALA A 35 -2.55 -28.62 5.26
C ALA A 35 -2.55 -28.54 6.79
N MET A 36 -1.84 -27.56 7.37
CA MET A 36 -1.82 -27.31 8.81
C MET A 36 -3.19 -26.89 9.37
N ALA A 37 -3.95 -26.08 8.63
CA ALA A 37 -5.32 -25.72 9.03
C ALA A 37 -6.23 -26.96 9.05
N ARG A 38 -6.16 -27.81 8.02
CA ARG A 38 -6.93 -29.07 7.94
C ARG A 38 -6.59 -30.04 9.07
N LEU A 39 -5.31 -30.20 9.40
CA LEU A 39 -4.87 -31.05 10.52
C LEU A 39 -5.45 -30.62 11.87
N ARG A 40 -5.80 -29.33 12.01
CA ARG A 40 -6.42 -28.76 13.21
C ARG A 40 -7.95 -28.84 13.19
N GLY A 41 -8.52 -29.50 12.19
CA GLY A 41 -9.97 -29.73 12.08
C GLY A 41 -10.73 -28.57 11.44
N TYR A 42 -10.05 -27.62 10.80
CA TYR A 42 -10.70 -26.53 10.09
C TYR A 42 -10.89 -26.88 8.61
N ASP A 43 -12.10 -26.66 8.08
CA ASP A 43 -12.40 -26.79 6.66
C ASP A 43 -12.16 -25.45 5.93
N PRO A 44 -11.20 -25.37 4.99
CA PRO A 44 -10.97 -24.16 4.21
C PRO A 44 -12.20 -23.68 3.41
N ALA A 45 -13.12 -24.60 3.04
CA ALA A 45 -14.34 -24.22 2.33
C ALA A 45 -15.30 -23.42 3.24
N GLU A 46 -15.32 -23.70 4.54
CA GLU A 46 -16.11 -22.94 5.52
C GLU A 46 -15.49 -21.57 5.81
N ALA A 47 -14.17 -21.44 5.66
CA ALA A 47 -13.43 -20.19 5.79
C ALA A 47 -13.70 -19.19 4.66
N SER A 48 -14.26 -19.66 3.54
CA SER A 48 -14.62 -18.82 2.38
C SER A 48 -15.58 -17.69 2.72
N ALA A 49 -16.40 -17.88 3.75
CA ALA A 49 -17.39 -16.91 4.20
C ALA A 49 -16.78 -15.81 5.08
N THR A 50 -15.50 -15.88 5.44
CA THR A 50 -14.90 -14.96 6.39
C THR A 50 -14.30 -13.71 5.74
N GLY A 51 -14.37 -12.59 6.45
CA GLY A 51 -13.84 -11.32 5.97
C GLY A 51 -12.33 -11.34 5.74
N ASN A 52 -11.60 -12.17 6.50
CA ASN A 52 -10.15 -12.17 6.56
C ASN A 52 -9.53 -12.96 5.40
N VAL A 53 -10.11 -14.12 5.06
CA VAL A 53 -9.71 -14.90 3.87
C VAL A 53 -9.99 -14.09 2.60
N ALA A 54 -11.18 -13.48 2.49
CA ALA A 54 -11.51 -12.60 1.37
C ALA A 54 -10.54 -11.40 1.27
N ARG A 55 -10.09 -10.85 2.40
CA ARG A 55 -9.10 -9.76 2.43
C ARG A 55 -7.73 -10.21 1.94
N PHE A 56 -7.27 -11.39 2.35
CA PHE A 56 -6.02 -11.94 1.82
C PHE A 56 -6.11 -12.18 0.30
N GLY A 57 -7.25 -12.68 -0.19
CA GLY A 57 -7.53 -12.78 -1.63
C GLY A 57 -7.40 -11.44 -2.37
N ARG A 58 -7.83 -10.33 -1.75
CA ARG A 58 -7.64 -8.97 -2.32
C ARG A 58 -6.16 -8.52 -2.34
N ILE A 59 -5.35 -8.92 -1.35
CA ILE A 59 -3.89 -8.70 -1.38
C ILE A 59 -3.29 -9.40 -2.61
N LEU A 60 -3.63 -10.68 -2.81
CA LEU A 60 -3.16 -11.45 -3.96
C LEU A 60 -3.59 -10.82 -5.29
N ALA A 61 -4.86 -10.45 -5.43
CA ALA A 61 -5.40 -9.83 -6.65
C ALA A 61 -4.73 -8.50 -7.01
N ALA A 62 -4.47 -7.65 -5.99
CA ALA A 62 -3.80 -6.37 -6.20
C ALA A 62 -2.34 -6.55 -6.64
N GLY A 63 -1.62 -7.46 -6.01
CA GLY A 63 -0.25 -7.79 -6.38
C GLY A 63 -0.17 -8.44 -7.77
N GLU A 64 -1.06 -9.39 -8.07
CA GLU A 64 -1.17 -10.06 -9.38
C GLU A 64 -1.35 -9.07 -10.51
N ARG A 65 -2.32 -8.15 -10.38
CA ARG A 65 -2.58 -7.13 -11.39
C ARG A 65 -1.33 -6.29 -11.68
N THR A 66 -0.62 -5.88 -10.63
CA THR A 66 0.60 -5.08 -10.77
C THR A 66 1.70 -5.88 -11.47
N TRP A 67 1.97 -7.11 -11.01
CA TRP A 67 3.05 -7.93 -11.54
C TRP A 67 2.77 -8.47 -12.95
N ARG A 68 1.51 -8.70 -13.32
CA ARG A 68 1.12 -9.03 -14.69
C ARG A 68 1.40 -7.87 -15.65
N GLN A 69 1.09 -6.63 -15.26
CA GLN A 69 1.41 -5.46 -16.07
C GLN A 69 2.91 -5.19 -16.17
N VAL A 70 3.66 -5.48 -15.10
CA VAL A 70 5.13 -5.45 -15.14
C VAL A 70 5.64 -6.48 -16.14
N ALA A 71 5.13 -7.72 -16.09
CA ALA A 71 5.50 -8.79 -17.01
C ALA A 71 5.20 -8.45 -18.48
N GLU A 72 4.04 -7.86 -18.75
CA GLU A 72 3.69 -7.34 -20.08
C GLU A 72 4.74 -6.31 -20.55
N ALA A 73 5.03 -5.30 -19.72
CA ALA A 73 5.98 -4.25 -20.06
C ALA A 73 7.39 -4.77 -20.33
N VAL A 74 7.90 -5.74 -19.54
CA VAL A 74 9.23 -6.33 -19.80
C VAL A 74 9.22 -7.34 -20.95
N ALA A 75 8.08 -7.92 -21.33
CA ALA A 75 7.96 -8.85 -22.44
C ALA A 75 7.86 -8.17 -23.81
N ASP A 76 7.48 -6.89 -23.87
CA ASP A 76 7.39 -6.09 -25.10
C ASP A 76 8.71 -6.09 -25.91
N ASP A 77 8.58 -5.81 -27.21
CA ASP A 77 9.72 -5.65 -28.13
C ASP A 77 9.67 -4.28 -28.84
N PRO A 78 10.50 -3.30 -28.42
CA PRO A 78 11.49 -3.38 -27.34
C PRO A 78 10.86 -3.37 -25.93
N PRO A 79 11.54 -3.91 -24.91
CA PRO A 79 11.02 -3.94 -23.54
C PRO A 79 10.93 -2.56 -22.92
N ASP A 80 9.84 -2.29 -22.21
CA ASP A 80 9.55 -1.03 -21.53
C ASP A 80 9.84 -1.14 -20.02
N PHE A 81 11.12 -1.08 -19.67
CA PHE A 81 11.56 -1.09 -18.27
C PHE A 81 11.21 0.20 -17.52
N GLU A 82 10.97 1.33 -18.22
CA GLU A 82 10.54 2.58 -17.59
C GLU A 82 9.13 2.43 -17.03
N ARG A 83 8.19 1.96 -17.84
CA ARG A 83 6.84 1.60 -17.40
C ARG A 83 6.86 0.54 -16.30
N ALA A 84 7.70 -0.48 -16.41
CA ALA A 84 7.84 -1.50 -15.35
C ALA A 84 8.28 -0.89 -14.01
N GLY A 85 9.26 0.03 -14.03
CA GLY A 85 9.71 0.75 -12.82
C GLY A 85 8.66 1.69 -12.26
N GLU A 86 7.91 2.39 -13.11
CA GLU A 86 6.80 3.24 -12.69
C GLU A 86 5.71 2.43 -12.00
N LEU A 87 5.31 1.27 -12.56
CA LEU A 87 4.34 0.37 -11.96
C LEU A 87 4.81 -0.11 -10.57
N LEU A 88 6.08 -0.51 -10.43
CA LEU A 88 6.64 -0.98 -9.16
C LEU A 88 6.80 0.14 -8.10
N SER A 89 6.92 1.41 -8.53
CA SER A 89 7.06 2.55 -7.61
C SER A 89 5.72 3.17 -7.18
N THR A 90 4.69 3.05 -8.00
CA THR A 90 3.38 3.71 -7.83
C THR A 90 2.26 2.76 -7.41
N ARG A 91 2.37 1.45 -7.67
CA ARG A 91 1.26 0.51 -7.44
C ARG A 91 1.46 -0.40 -6.23
N LEU A 92 0.34 -1.02 -5.85
CA LEU A 92 0.19 -1.92 -4.71
C LEU A 92 0.99 -3.21 -4.92
N SER A 93 2.26 -3.19 -4.52
CA SER A 93 3.09 -4.39 -4.39
C SER A 93 2.90 -5.03 -3.00
N PHE A 94 3.61 -6.12 -2.72
CA PHE A 94 3.51 -6.84 -1.44
C PHE A 94 4.34 -6.21 -0.29
N GLU A 95 5.04 -5.09 -0.53
CA GLU A 95 6.08 -4.54 0.37
C GLU A 95 5.60 -3.45 1.33
N GLN A 96 4.48 -2.77 1.04
CA GLN A 96 4.12 -1.53 1.73
C GLN A 96 2.87 -1.67 2.59
N THR A 97 3.08 -1.96 3.87
CA THR A 97 2.22 -1.51 4.96
C THR A 97 2.10 0.01 4.86
N GLY A 98 0.91 0.51 4.50
CA GLY A 98 0.65 1.94 4.32
C GLY A 98 0.38 2.40 2.88
N ARG A 99 0.71 1.61 1.84
CA ARG A 99 0.18 1.85 0.48
C ARG A 99 -0.86 0.82 0.07
N ASN A 100 -0.69 -0.44 0.48
CA ASN A 100 -1.68 -1.48 0.25
C ASN A 100 -2.58 -1.63 1.48
N MET A 101 -3.75 -0.98 1.43
CA MET A 101 -4.74 -0.99 2.52
C MET A 101 -5.12 -2.40 2.98
N TYR A 102 -5.13 -3.37 2.05
CA TYR A 102 -5.47 -4.75 2.38
C TYR A 102 -4.39 -5.41 3.23
N ILE A 103 -3.12 -5.05 3.05
CA ILE A 103 -2.00 -5.57 3.88
C ILE A 103 -2.12 -5.03 5.30
N THR A 104 -2.27 -3.70 5.47
CA THR A 104 -2.38 -3.09 6.80
C THR A 104 -3.57 -3.67 7.58
N ALA A 105 -4.73 -3.74 6.93
CA ALA A 105 -5.95 -4.24 7.56
C ALA A 105 -5.87 -5.74 7.88
N PHE A 106 -5.20 -6.55 7.04
CA PHE A 106 -4.97 -7.96 7.31
C PHE A 106 -3.94 -8.18 8.44
N GLU A 107 -2.90 -7.35 8.53
CA GLU A 107 -1.94 -7.43 9.64
C GLU A 107 -2.57 -7.09 10.99
N GLN A 108 -3.45 -6.10 11.02
CA GLN A 108 -4.20 -5.75 12.22
C GLN A 108 -5.08 -6.93 12.66
N GLU A 109 -5.78 -7.58 11.73
CA GLU A 109 -6.57 -8.78 12.02
C GLU A 109 -5.70 -9.95 12.49
N ALA A 110 -4.52 -10.16 11.90
CA ALA A 110 -3.59 -11.19 12.37
C ALA A 110 -3.13 -10.93 13.81
N ARG A 111 -2.94 -9.67 14.21
CA ARG A 111 -2.63 -9.30 15.60
C ARG A 111 -3.81 -9.57 16.52
N ILE A 112 -5.02 -9.12 16.14
CA ILE A 112 -6.25 -9.37 16.90
C ILE A 112 -6.49 -10.88 17.08
N ALA A 113 -6.32 -11.67 16.01
CA ALA A 113 -6.43 -13.12 16.04
C ALA A 113 -5.39 -13.77 16.96
N THR A 114 -4.17 -13.24 17.00
CA THR A 114 -3.10 -13.70 17.91
C THR A 114 -3.52 -13.48 19.37
N ASP A 115 -3.98 -12.27 19.68
CA ASP A 115 -4.39 -11.89 21.03
C ASP A 115 -5.64 -12.67 21.49
N ALA A 116 -6.65 -12.80 20.63
CA ALA A 116 -7.86 -13.58 20.88
C ALA A 116 -7.53 -15.04 21.19
N ARG A 117 -6.55 -15.62 20.47
CA ARG A 117 -6.08 -16.98 20.71
C ARG A 117 -5.35 -17.11 22.04
N ALA A 118 -4.47 -16.17 22.39
CA ALA A 118 -3.75 -16.16 23.66
C ALA A 118 -4.71 -16.09 24.86
N LEU A 119 -5.87 -15.46 24.69
CA LEU A 119 -6.92 -15.37 25.70
C LEU A 119 -7.90 -16.56 25.71
N GLY A 120 -7.73 -17.55 24.81
CA GLY A 120 -8.61 -18.71 24.71
C GLY A 120 -9.95 -18.44 24.02
N HIS A 121 -10.06 -17.33 23.29
CA HIS A 121 -11.26 -16.89 22.57
C HIS A 121 -11.19 -17.07 21.04
N GLY A 122 -10.17 -17.79 20.55
CA GLY A 122 -9.94 -17.95 19.12
C GLY A 122 -11.10 -18.60 18.36
N THR A 123 -11.47 -17.99 17.26
CA THR A 123 -12.46 -18.48 16.30
C THR A 123 -11.81 -19.33 15.20
N ALA A 124 -12.62 -19.97 14.35
CA ALA A 124 -12.11 -20.62 13.15
C ALA A 124 -11.47 -19.62 12.17
N ASP A 125 -12.03 -18.41 12.08
CA ASP A 125 -11.50 -17.33 11.24
C ASP A 125 -10.11 -16.87 11.71
N ASP A 126 -9.91 -16.76 13.03
CA ASP A 126 -8.60 -16.46 13.62
C ASP A 126 -7.56 -17.52 13.24
N ALA A 127 -7.95 -18.80 13.20
CA ALA A 127 -7.03 -19.88 12.85
C ALA A 127 -6.56 -19.79 11.39
N PHE A 128 -7.44 -19.42 10.45
CA PHE A 128 -7.07 -19.21 9.05
C PHE A 128 -6.26 -17.93 8.86
N THR A 129 -6.64 -16.85 9.53
CA THR A 129 -5.90 -15.58 9.51
C THR A 129 -4.45 -15.80 9.95
N LEU A 130 -4.25 -16.53 11.06
CA LEU A 130 -2.93 -16.88 11.56
C LEU A 130 -2.17 -17.85 10.66
N ALA A 131 -2.86 -18.73 9.93
CA ALA A 131 -2.22 -19.62 8.97
C ALA A 131 -1.75 -18.89 7.70
N LEU A 132 -2.49 -17.86 7.27
CA LEU A 132 -2.15 -17.04 6.10
C LEU A 132 -1.16 -15.91 6.41
N ALA A 133 -1.10 -15.45 7.67
CA ALA A 133 -0.21 -14.37 8.11
C ALA A 133 1.26 -14.52 7.68
N PRO A 134 1.89 -15.72 7.73
CA PRO A 134 3.26 -15.91 7.28
C PRO A 134 3.47 -15.75 5.77
N LEU A 135 2.41 -15.88 4.94
CA LEU A 135 2.54 -15.78 3.49
C LEU A 135 2.81 -14.35 3.02
N ARG A 136 2.35 -13.34 3.77
CA ARG A 136 2.57 -11.93 3.42
C ARG A 136 4.06 -11.57 3.39
N PRO A 137 4.87 -11.78 4.45
CA PRO A 137 6.30 -11.49 4.40
C PRO A 137 7.02 -12.35 3.34
N LEU A 138 6.56 -13.58 3.07
CA LEU A 138 7.10 -14.40 1.97
C LEU A 138 6.83 -13.79 0.59
N LEU A 139 5.61 -13.30 0.33
CA LEU A 139 5.25 -12.57 -0.89
C LEU A 139 6.11 -11.31 -1.07
N ALA A 140 6.32 -10.56 0.02
CA ALA A 140 7.17 -9.37 0.03
C ALA A 140 8.63 -9.71 -0.31
N LYS A 141 9.17 -10.77 0.28
CA LYS A 141 10.54 -11.23 0.02
C LYS A 141 10.72 -11.79 -1.39
N ALA A 142 9.78 -12.62 -1.86
CA ALA A 142 9.84 -13.26 -3.17
C ALA A 142 9.87 -12.27 -4.34
N GLN A 143 9.27 -11.08 -4.17
CA GLN A 143 9.28 -10.04 -5.20
C GLN A 143 10.56 -9.17 -5.22
N GLU A 144 11.42 -9.23 -4.18
CA GLU A 144 12.64 -8.40 -4.10
C GLU A 144 13.60 -8.68 -5.25
N GLY A 145 13.79 -9.96 -5.59
CA GLY A 145 14.63 -10.40 -6.70
C GLY A 145 14.24 -9.79 -8.05
N PRO A 146 13.03 -10.08 -8.59
CA PRO A 146 12.58 -9.52 -9.86
C PRO A 146 12.50 -7.98 -9.84
N ARG A 147 12.14 -7.37 -8.70
CA ARG A 147 12.15 -5.91 -8.55
C ARG A 147 13.55 -5.32 -8.66
N SER A 148 14.53 -5.93 -7.97
CA SER A 148 15.93 -5.52 -8.06
C SER A 148 16.43 -5.61 -9.49
N ALA A 149 16.11 -6.70 -10.20
CA ALA A 149 16.54 -6.87 -11.59
C ALA A 149 15.95 -5.80 -12.54
N VAL A 150 14.67 -5.42 -12.35
CA VAL A 150 14.08 -4.29 -13.10
C VAL A 150 14.80 -2.98 -12.77
N HIS A 151 15.09 -2.72 -11.48
CA HIS A 151 15.79 -1.51 -11.05
C HIS A 151 17.23 -1.45 -11.59
N ASP A 152 17.94 -2.57 -11.60
CA ASP A 152 19.31 -2.67 -12.11
C ASP A 152 19.36 -2.33 -13.61
N VAL A 153 18.41 -2.84 -14.40
CA VAL A 153 18.30 -2.52 -15.82
C VAL A 153 18.03 -1.02 -16.05
N LEU A 154 17.15 -0.41 -15.25
CA LEU A 154 16.86 1.03 -15.31
C LEU A 154 18.07 1.88 -14.91
N SER A 155 18.76 1.49 -13.84
CA SER A 155 19.97 2.14 -13.35
C SER A 155 21.07 2.13 -14.42
N ASP A 156 21.28 0.98 -15.04
CA ASP A 156 22.21 0.80 -16.16
C ASP A 156 21.85 1.66 -17.37
N ALA A 157 20.57 1.69 -17.76
CA ALA A 157 20.09 2.49 -18.87
C ALA A 157 20.30 4.00 -18.61
N SER A 158 20.00 4.45 -17.40
CA SER A 158 20.25 5.82 -16.93
C SER A 158 21.75 6.16 -16.90
N GLU A 159 22.59 5.23 -16.45
CA GLU A 159 24.05 5.40 -16.47
C GLU A 159 24.55 5.52 -17.91
N LEU A 160 24.17 4.59 -18.80
CA LEU A 160 24.52 4.59 -20.21
C LEU A 160 24.11 5.89 -20.91
N ALA A 161 22.93 6.43 -20.62
CA ALA A 161 22.46 7.71 -21.18
C ALA A 161 23.34 8.90 -20.76
N ARG A 162 23.89 8.88 -19.53
CA ARG A 162 24.71 9.98 -18.98
C ARG A 162 26.20 9.87 -19.34
N LEU A 163 26.70 8.67 -19.62
CA LEU A 163 28.12 8.42 -19.89
C LEU A 163 28.69 9.24 -21.07
N PRO A 164 28.02 9.35 -22.24
CA PRO A 164 28.52 10.16 -23.36
C PRO A 164 28.76 11.62 -22.98
N GLN A 165 27.82 12.24 -22.24
CA GLN A 165 27.96 13.63 -21.79
C GLN A 165 29.14 13.79 -20.81
N ARG A 166 29.31 12.83 -19.88
CA ARG A 166 30.42 12.83 -18.92
C ARG A 166 31.76 12.67 -19.62
N ILE A 167 31.85 11.79 -20.62
CA ILE A 167 33.05 11.59 -21.44
C ILE A 167 33.37 12.89 -22.19
N ALA A 168 32.41 13.48 -22.90
CA ALA A 168 32.59 14.72 -23.65
C ALA A 168 33.05 15.88 -22.73
N ALA A 169 32.47 16.01 -21.54
CA ALA A 169 32.85 17.01 -20.55
C ALA A 169 34.30 16.85 -20.08
N ILE A 170 34.79 15.62 -19.90
CA ILE A 170 36.19 15.35 -19.55
C ILE A 170 37.09 15.65 -20.74
N THR A 171 36.75 15.19 -21.95
CA THR A 171 37.51 15.45 -23.16
C THR A 171 37.72 16.95 -23.39
N ALA A 172 36.69 17.77 -23.19
CA ALA A 172 36.79 19.22 -23.29
C ALA A 172 37.69 19.88 -22.22
N ARG A 173 37.92 19.22 -21.08
CA ARG A 173 38.79 19.71 -20.00
C ARG A 173 40.26 19.32 -20.19
N VAL A 174 40.56 18.26 -20.93
CA VAL A 174 41.94 17.76 -21.13
C VAL A 174 42.90 18.84 -21.67
N PRO A 175 42.56 19.62 -22.74
CA PRO A 175 43.45 20.67 -23.25
C PRO A 175 43.68 21.83 -22.27
N ARG A 176 42.78 22.03 -21.31
CA ARG A 176 42.82 23.13 -20.33
C ARG A 176 43.63 22.77 -19.07
N ALA A 177 44.05 21.52 -18.92
CA ALA A 177 44.83 21.09 -17.76
C ALA A 177 46.28 21.61 -17.85
N ARG A 178 46.61 22.50 -16.90
CA ARG A 178 47.91 23.19 -16.82
C ARG A 178 49.07 22.27 -16.43
N THR A 179 48.80 21.18 -15.71
CA THR A 179 49.82 20.25 -15.21
C THR A 179 49.77 18.90 -15.92
N SER A 180 50.94 18.25 -16.04
CA SER A 180 51.04 16.87 -16.54
C SER A 180 50.22 15.89 -15.68
N TRP A 181 50.24 16.07 -14.36
CA TRP A 181 49.44 15.29 -13.43
C TRP A 181 47.92 15.47 -13.66
N GLY A 182 47.45 16.70 -13.87
CA GLY A 182 46.05 16.98 -14.17
C GLY A 182 45.60 16.33 -15.48
N ARG A 183 46.44 16.36 -16.52
CA ARG A 183 46.20 15.65 -17.79
C ARG A 183 46.12 14.14 -17.60
N GLN A 184 47.04 13.53 -16.86
CA GLN A 184 47.04 12.09 -16.58
C GLN A 184 45.81 11.65 -15.79
N ARG A 185 45.39 12.43 -14.78
CA ARG A 185 44.18 12.13 -13.98
C ARG A 185 42.92 12.16 -14.85
N LEU A 186 42.77 13.17 -15.71
CA LEU A 186 41.63 13.28 -16.62
C LEU A 186 41.63 12.15 -17.67
N ALA A 187 42.79 11.82 -18.24
CA ALA A 187 42.93 10.70 -19.18
C ALA A 187 42.52 9.36 -18.52
N ARG A 188 43.00 9.09 -17.30
CA ARG A 188 42.61 7.89 -16.53
C ARG A 188 41.10 7.84 -16.29
N ARG A 189 40.49 8.97 -15.92
CA ARG A 189 39.04 9.03 -15.68
C ARG A 189 38.25 8.81 -16.97
N MET A 190 38.71 9.35 -18.11
CA MET A 190 38.10 9.11 -19.42
C MET A 190 38.13 7.62 -19.78
N THR A 191 39.28 6.95 -19.63
CA THR A 191 39.41 5.51 -19.84
C THR A 191 38.48 4.70 -18.93
N GLN A 192 38.35 5.08 -17.65
CA GLN A 192 37.40 4.44 -16.73
C GLN A 192 35.95 4.55 -17.20
N LEU A 193 35.52 5.74 -17.65
CA LEU A 193 34.15 5.94 -18.15
C LEU A 193 33.89 5.18 -19.46
N GLN A 194 34.87 5.12 -20.36
CA GLN A 194 34.78 4.34 -21.60
C GLN A 194 34.75 2.83 -21.31
N ALA A 195 35.56 2.36 -20.36
CA ALA A 195 35.52 0.96 -19.92
C ALA A 195 34.16 0.61 -19.30
N ARG A 196 33.60 1.50 -18.47
CA ARG A 196 32.27 1.33 -17.88
C ARG A 196 31.17 1.31 -18.94
N GLN A 197 31.23 2.19 -19.94
CA GLN A 197 30.30 2.16 -21.06
C GLN A 197 30.35 0.82 -21.80
N ALA A 198 31.55 0.36 -22.15
CA ALA A 198 31.74 -0.91 -22.85
C ALA A 198 31.32 -2.14 -22.00
N GLU A 199 31.51 -2.09 -20.68
CA GLU A 199 31.02 -3.10 -19.74
C GLU A 199 29.50 -3.16 -19.73
N LEU A 200 28.85 -2.00 -19.60
CA LEU A 200 27.40 -1.89 -19.57
C LEU A 200 26.77 -2.36 -20.88
N ASP A 201 27.32 -1.91 -22.03
CA ASP A 201 26.86 -2.32 -23.36
C ASP A 201 27.01 -3.84 -23.58
N ARG A 202 28.13 -4.44 -23.14
CA ARG A 202 28.39 -5.87 -23.33
C ARG A 202 27.41 -6.76 -22.56
N GLY A 203 27.07 -6.38 -21.33
CA GLY A 203 26.18 -7.17 -20.48
C GLY A 203 24.69 -6.81 -20.58
N ARG A 204 24.32 -5.82 -21.40
CA ARG A 204 22.96 -5.31 -21.47
C ARG A 204 21.93 -6.39 -21.85
N THR A 205 22.20 -7.15 -22.91
CA THR A 205 21.29 -8.20 -23.38
C THR A 205 21.08 -9.30 -22.33
N GLU A 206 22.16 -9.69 -21.64
CA GLU A 206 22.12 -10.70 -20.59
C GLU A 206 21.31 -10.24 -19.38
N ARG A 207 21.53 -9.00 -18.91
CA ARG A 207 20.77 -8.43 -17.78
C ARG A 207 19.30 -8.22 -18.10
N ILE A 208 18.96 -7.80 -19.33
CA ILE A 208 17.57 -7.73 -19.79
C ILE A 208 16.94 -9.14 -19.79
N ALA A 209 17.65 -10.15 -20.31
CA ALA A 209 17.15 -11.53 -20.32
C ALA A 209 16.96 -12.08 -18.90
N GLN A 210 17.90 -11.80 -18.00
CA GLN A 210 17.82 -12.19 -16.59
C GLN A 210 16.63 -11.53 -15.89
N ALA A 211 16.41 -10.22 -16.09
CA ALA A 211 15.28 -9.52 -15.51
C ALA A 211 13.94 -10.09 -16.02
N ARG A 212 13.83 -10.34 -17.33
CA ARG A 212 12.66 -11.02 -17.93
C ARG A 212 12.42 -12.39 -17.30
N GLN A 213 13.46 -13.19 -17.14
CA GLN A 213 13.37 -14.52 -16.54
C GLN A 213 12.89 -14.46 -15.08
N GLN A 214 13.42 -13.53 -14.29
CA GLN A 214 13.02 -13.38 -12.89
C GLN A 214 11.58 -12.90 -12.74
N VAL A 215 11.16 -11.91 -13.54
CA VAL A 215 9.78 -11.43 -13.55
C VAL A 215 8.83 -12.55 -13.95
N ALA A 216 9.15 -13.30 -15.02
CA ALA A 216 8.32 -14.42 -15.48
C ALA A 216 8.23 -15.54 -14.44
N ALA A 217 9.34 -15.88 -13.78
CA ALA A 217 9.36 -16.91 -12.73
C ALA A 217 8.49 -16.50 -11.53
N PHE A 218 8.58 -15.25 -11.09
CA PHE A 218 7.77 -14.74 -9.99
C PHE A 218 6.28 -14.72 -10.33
N VAL A 219 5.91 -14.25 -11.53
CA VAL A 219 4.51 -14.24 -11.98
C VAL A 219 3.94 -15.65 -12.08
N ALA A 220 4.72 -16.63 -12.55
CA ALA A 220 4.29 -18.02 -12.59
C ALA A 220 4.03 -18.62 -11.19
N ASP A 221 4.89 -18.31 -10.21
CA ASP A 221 4.67 -18.73 -8.81
C ASP A 221 3.45 -18.04 -8.19
N LEU A 222 3.24 -16.76 -8.51
CA LEU A 222 2.07 -16.00 -8.07
C LEU A 222 0.76 -16.55 -8.67
N ASP A 223 0.74 -16.84 -9.98
CA ASP A 223 -0.40 -17.46 -10.65
C ASP A 223 -0.71 -18.84 -10.01
N HIS A 224 0.31 -19.64 -9.69
CA HIS A 224 0.12 -20.92 -9.02
C HIS A 224 -0.43 -20.76 -7.60
N THR A 225 0.07 -19.77 -6.85
CA THR A 225 -0.41 -19.42 -5.51
C THR A 225 -1.89 -19.01 -5.55
N ILE A 226 -2.28 -18.18 -6.52
CA ILE A 226 -3.65 -17.70 -6.68
C ILE A 226 -4.59 -18.84 -7.07
N ALA A 227 -4.19 -19.69 -8.01
CA ALA A 227 -4.98 -20.87 -8.38
C ALA A 227 -5.17 -21.81 -7.18
N LEU A 228 -4.13 -22.04 -6.38
CA LEU A 228 -4.23 -22.85 -5.16
C LEU A 228 -5.17 -22.21 -4.14
N PHE A 229 -5.07 -20.90 -3.95
CA PHE A 229 -5.94 -20.14 -3.05
C PHE A 229 -7.41 -20.25 -3.46
N GLN A 230 -7.73 -19.92 -4.73
CA GLN A 230 -9.08 -19.96 -5.28
C GLN A 230 -9.69 -21.37 -5.20
N ASN A 231 -8.93 -22.40 -5.57
CA ASN A 231 -9.40 -23.78 -5.50
C ASN A 231 -9.65 -24.26 -4.06
N THR A 232 -8.90 -23.73 -3.10
CA THR A 232 -9.01 -24.14 -1.70
C THR A 232 -10.15 -23.45 -0.98
N PHE A 233 -10.29 -22.14 -1.19
CA PHE A 233 -11.24 -21.31 -0.46
C PHE A 233 -12.50 -21.01 -1.27
N GLY A 234 -12.60 -21.38 -2.55
CA GLY A 234 -13.78 -21.11 -3.37
C GLY A 234 -14.11 -19.63 -3.55
N ILE A 235 -13.16 -18.74 -3.28
CA ILE A 235 -13.28 -17.29 -3.44
C ILE A 235 -12.49 -16.87 -4.67
N ASP A 236 -13.13 -16.14 -5.57
CA ASP A 236 -12.42 -15.45 -6.64
C ASP A 236 -11.57 -14.33 -6.06
N CYS A 237 -10.28 -14.34 -6.39
CA CYS A 237 -9.36 -13.22 -6.15
C CYS A 237 -9.66 -12.08 -7.13
N ALA A 238 -10.89 -11.58 -7.15
CA ALA A 238 -11.26 -10.40 -7.91
C ALA A 238 -11.18 -9.19 -6.99
N LEU A 239 -10.51 -8.13 -7.45
CA LEU A 239 -10.77 -6.82 -6.88
C LEU A 239 -12.22 -6.46 -7.20
N PRO A 240 -12.96 -5.83 -6.27
CA PRO A 240 -14.31 -5.36 -6.59
C PRO A 240 -14.22 -4.51 -7.85
N SER A 241 -15.10 -4.78 -8.82
CA SER A 241 -15.27 -3.87 -9.95
C SER A 241 -15.54 -2.48 -9.37
N PRO A 242 -14.97 -1.40 -9.93
CA PRO A 242 -15.53 -0.09 -9.67
C PRO A 242 -17.01 -0.21 -10.04
N ASP A 243 -17.91 0.14 -9.13
CA ASP A 243 -19.35 0.03 -9.34
C ASP A 243 -19.75 0.80 -10.60
N THR A 244 -19.77 0.12 -11.75
CA THR A 244 -20.52 0.57 -12.91
C THR A 244 -21.95 0.24 -12.56
N GLY A 245 -22.62 1.19 -11.91
CA GLY A 245 -24.00 1.06 -11.48
C GLY A 245 -24.85 0.50 -12.62
N THR A 246 -25.34 -0.72 -12.45
CA THR A 246 -26.49 -1.21 -13.20
C THR A 246 -27.25 -2.19 -12.32
N THR A 247 -28.45 -1.73 -11.97
CA THR A 247 -29.50 -2.30 -11.13
C THR A 247 -29.93 -3.72 -11.50
N ALA A 248 -30.28 -4.51 -10.46
CA ALA A 248 -31.43 -5.42 -10.51
C ALA A 248 -32.06 -5.56 -9.10
N ASP A 249 -33.09 -4.75 -8.89
CA ASP A 249 -34.39 -5.05 -8.27
C ASP A 249 -34.48 -6.10 -7.14
N SER A 250 -34.70 -5.65 -5.90
CA SER A 250 -35.89 -5.99 -5.08
C SER A 250 -35.83 -5.42 -3.65
N GLY A 251 -36.85 -4.64 -3.27
CA GLY A 251 -37.35 -4.50 -1.89
C GLY A 251 -37.05 -3.19 -1.15
N ASP A 252 -38.07 -2.32 -1.09
CA ASP A 252 -38.21 -1.12 -0.25
C ASP A 252 -37.42 -1.10 1.07
N THR A 253 -36.45 -0.19 1.17
CA THR A 253 -36.21 0.65 2.35
C THR A 253 -35.73 2.03 1.89
N ALA A 254 -36.17 3.09 2.57
CA ALA A 254 -35.96 4.48 2.20
C ALA A 254 -34.48 4.81 1.93
N SER A 255 -34.17 5.15 0.68
CA SER A 255 -32.87 5.68 0.27
C SER A 255 -32.70 7.09 0.86
N SER A 256 -31.91 7.20 1.93
CA SER A 256 -31.37 8.48 2.37
C SER A 256 -30.28 8.88 1.38
N ALA A 257 -30.50 9.97 0.63
CA ALA A 257 -29.43 10.59 -0.13
C ALA A 257 -28.28 10.96 0.84
N PRO A 258 -27.01 10.83 0.43
CA PRO A 258 -25.88 11.23 1.27
C PRO A 258 -25.97 12.72 1.62
N PRO A 259 -25.47 13.14 2.79
CA PRO A 259 -25.54 14.52 3.23
C PRO A 259 -24.76 15.44 2.26
N PRO A 260 -25.28 16.65 1.97
CA PRO A 260 -24.61 17.57 1.07
C PRO A 260 -23.29 18.09 1.67
N LEU A 261 -22.22 17.99 0.88
CA LEU A 261 -20.96 18.70 1.13
C LEU A 261 -21.21 20.20 0.94
N LEU A 262 -21.06 20.98 2.01
CA LEU A 262 -21.29 22.42 2.02
C LEU A 262 -20.15 23.18 1.35
N ARG A 263 -18.89 22.85 1.70
CA ARG A 263 -17.70 23.51 1.15
C ARG A 263 -16.44 22.68 1.29
N THR A 264 -15.44 23.05 0.49
CA THR A 264 -14.08 22.55 0.55
C THR A 264 -13.12 23.72 0.33
N GLU A 265 -12.19 23.94 1.26
CA GLU A 265 -11.32 25.13 1.24
C GLU A 265 -9.95 24.87 1.86
N ASP A 266 -9.00 25.75 1.56
CA ASP A 266 -7.76 25.90 2.32
C ASP A 266 -8.12 26.61 3.65
N PRO A 267 -7.92 25.96 4.81
CA PRO A 267 -8.32 26.54 6.08
C PRO A 267 -7.37 27.64 6.55
N TRP A 268 -6.23 27.89 5.87
CA TRP A 268 -5.28 28.91 6.28
C TRP A 268 -5.70 30.32 5.82
N PRO A 269 -5.52 31.36 6.66
CA PRO A 269 -5.77 32.74 6.25
C PRO A 269 -4.89 33.16 5.06
N PRO A 270 -5.41 33.96 4.12
CA PRO A 270 -4.65 34.42 2.96
C PRO A 270 -3.32 35.08 3.34
N GLY A 271 -2.21 34.61 2.75
CA GLY A 271 -0.86 35.12 3.00
C GLY A 271 -0.09 34.40 4.12
N THR A 272 -0.68 33.38 4.73
CA THR A 272 0.04 32.47 5.65
C THR A 272 0.85 31.47 4.83
N GLU A 273 2.18 31.49 4.88
CA GLU A 273 3.03 30.45 4.26
C GLU A 273 2.96 29.15 5.07
N ALA A 274 1.82 28.46 5.04
CA ALA A 274 1.73 27.12 5.58
C ALA A 274 2.23 26.10 4.54
N ARG A 275 3.33 25.41 4.86
CA ARG A 275 3.89 24.29 4.09
C ARG A 275 3.06 22.99 4.21
N LEU A 276 1.81 23.07 4.65
CA LEU A 276 0.96 21.92 4.94
C LEU A 276 -0.15 21.88 3.90
N ASP A 277 -0.17 20.82 3.09
CA ASP A 277 -1.25 20.54 2.14
C ASP A 277 -2.52 20.10 2.91
N LEU A 278 -3.13 21.03 3.65
CA LEU A 278 -4.30 20.80 4.50
C LEU A 278 -5.56 21.34 3.83
N GLN A 279 -6.64 20.55 3.85
CA GLN A 279 -7.93 20.89 3.29
C GLN A 279 -9.02 20.73 4.35
N LEU A 280 -9.90 21.72 4.48
CA LEU A 280 -11.12 21.63 5.30
C LEU A 280 -12.29 21.23 4.41
N ARG A 281 -13.02 20.19 4.81
CA ARG A 281 -14.25 19.73 4.18
C ARG A 281 -15.39 19.75 5.20
N VAL A 282 -16.56 20.21 4.79
CA VAL A 282 -17.68 20.45 5.71
C VAL A 282 -18.98 19.89 5.14
N TRP A 283 -19.68 19.05 5.90
CA TRP A 283 -20.97 18.47 5.52
C TRP A 283 -22.07 18.87 6.49
N ARG A 284 -23.28 19.11 5.98
CA ARG A 284 -24.47 19.23 6.83
C ARG A 284 -25.18 17.90 6.90
N VAL A 285 -25.10 17.23 8.05
CA VAL A 285 -25.67 15.90 8.25
C VAL A 285 -27.05 15.93 8.90
N ALA A 286 -27.38 17.04 9.58
CA ALA A 286 -28.72 17.34 10.08
C ALA A 286 -28.96 18.86 10.10
N PRO A 287 -30.20 19.35 10.31
CA PRO A 287 -30.50 20.78 10.36
C PRO A 287 -29.66 21.57 11.36
N ASP A 288 -29.23 20.93 12.45
CA ASP A 288 -28.47 21.45 13.58
C ASP A 288 -27.14 20.72 13.80
N ARG A 289 -26.65 19.97 12.80
CA ARG A 289 -25.43 19.16 12.93
C ARG A 289 -24.55 19.23 11.68
N VAL A 290 -23.28 19.55 11.92
CA VAL A 290 -22.24 19.71 10.90
C VAL A 290 -21.09 18.76 11.22
N VAL A 291 -20.55 18.14 10.18
CA VAL A 291 -19.30 17.38 10.26
C VAL A 291 -18.21 18.18 9.56
N ALA A 292 -17.06 18.35 10.20
CA ALA A 292 -15.89 19.02 9.63
C ALA A 292 -14.67 18.08 9.65
N MET A 293 -14.04 17.89 8.49
CA MET A 293 -12.85 17.06 8.31
C MET A 293 -11.67 17.91 7.88
N PHE A 294 -10.57 17.79 8.61
CA PHE A 294 -9.27 18.36 8.25
C PHE A 294 -8.40 17.27 7.60
N ALA A 295 -8.17 17.37 6.29
CA ALA A 295 -7.47 16.36 5.51
C ALA A 295 -6.09 16.86 5.05
N GLY A 296 -5.00 16.22 5.47
CA GLY A 296 -3.64 16.66 5.11
C GLY A 296 -2.53 15.68 5.49
N ASP A 297 -1.28 16.03 5.18
CA ASP A 297 -0.11 15.19 5.44
C ASP A 297 0.32 15.25 6.93
N ASP A 298 0.74 14.11 7.49
CA ASP A 298 1.35 13.85 8.81
C ASP A 298 1.34 15.02 9.83
N MET A 299 0.54 14.85 10.89
CA MET A 299 0.38 15.79 11.98
C MET A 299 1.11 15.32 13.24
N SER A 300 2.43 15.53 13.31
CA SER A 300 3.17 15.46 14.58
C SER A 300 2.59 16.42 15.65
N ASP A 301 2.69 16.09 16.93
CA ASP A 301 2.13 16.84 18.10
C ASP A 301 2.22 18.39 18.02
N ASP A 302 3.36 18.95 17.60
CA ASP A 302 3.58 20.40 17.46
C ASP A 302 2.64 21.08 16.43
N ARG A 303 1.92 20.30 15.63
CA ARG A 303 1.04 20.75 14.55
C ARG A 303 -0.43 20.79 14.95
N LEU A 304 -0.89 19.98 15.91
CA LEU A 304 -2.27 20.04 16.46
C LEU A 304 -2.55 21.40 17.12
N ASP A 305 -1.55 21.96 17.80
CA ASP A 305 -1.65 23.30 18.40
C ASP A 305 -1.91 24.41 17.35
N ARG A 306 -1.61 24.16 16.06
CA ARG A 306 -1.90 25.09 14.95
C ARG A 306 -3.31 24.96 14.39
N LEU A 307 -3.95 23.80 14.55
CA LEU A 307 -5.36 23.61 14.17
C LEU A 307 -6.31 24.23 15.19
N ALA A 308 -5.93 24.24 16.47
CA ALA A 308 -6.75 24.80 17.54
C ALA A 308 -7.35 26.18 17.22
N PRO A 309 -6.60 27.20 16.75
CA PRO A 309 -7.17 28.49 16.39
C PRO A 309 -8.12 28.42 15.17
N LEU A 310 -7.87 27.53 14.21
CA LEU A 310 -8.73 27.35 13.03
C LEU A 310 -10.06 26.70 13.41
N ILE A 311 -10.01 25.66 14.26
CA ILE A 311 -11.20 24.99 14.77
C ILE A 311 -12.07 25.96 15.57
N ARG A 312 -11.47 26.81 16.40
CA ARG A 312 -12.24 27.84 17.12
C ARG A 312 -12.91 28.82 16.17
N GLY A 313 -12.19 29.32 15.16
CA GLY A 313 -12.78 30.18 14.14
C GLY A 313 -13.92 29.51 13.38
N PHE A 314 -13.78 28.22 13.07
CA PHE A 314 -14.84 27.43 12.44
C PHE A 314 -16.06 27.25 13.37
N MET A 315 -15.85 26.97 14.65
CA MET A 315 -16.94 26.86 15.63
C MET A 315 -17.71 28.17 15.79
N ASP A 316 -17.03 29.31 15.69
CA ASP A 316 -17.67 30.64 15.71
C ASP A 316 -18.56 30.89 14.48
N GLU A 317 -18.32 30.21 13.35
CA GLU A 317 -19.16 30.30 12.15
C GLU A 317 -20.47 29.51 12.26
N TYR A 318 -20.52 28.50 13.13
CA TYR A 318 -21.68 27.63 13.33
C TYR A 318 -22.07 27.57 14.82
N PRO A 319 -22.41 28.72 15.44
CA PRO A 319 -22.63 28.81 16.89
C PRO A 319 -23.86 28.04 17.38
N ASP A 320 -24.80 27.76 16.49
CA ASP A 320 -26.06 27.08 16.79
C ASP A 320 -26.06 25.58 16.40
N ASP A 321 -24.99 25.09 15.75
CA ASP A 321 -24.89 23.70 15.30
C ASP A 321 -24.02 22.85 16.25
N THR A 322 -24.33 21.56 16.32
CA THR A 322 -23.43 20.54 16.88
C THR A 322 -22.37 20.20 15.84
N ILE A 323 -21.10 20.28 16.20
CA ILE A 323 -19.98 20.10 15.28
C ILE A 323 -19.20 18.83 15.64
N ASP A 324 -19.15 17.87 14.73
CA ASP A 324 -18.24 16.74 14.83
C ASP A 324 -16.96 17.05 14.06
N LEU A 325 -15.83 17.02 14.77
CA LEU A 325 -14.52 17.36 14.20
C LEU A 325 -13.72 16.09 13.98
N PHE A 326 -13.21 15.94 12.76
CA PHE A 326 -12.38 14.82 12.36
C PHE A 326 -11.10 15.29 11.68
N TYR A 327 -10.11 14.42 11.72
CA TYR A 327 -8.86 14.53 11.00
C TYR A 327 -8.68 13.31 10.09
N GLU A 328 -8.20 13.56 8.89
CA GLU A 328 -7.79 12.55 7.92
C GLU A 328 -6.33 12.80 7.56
N GLU A 329 -5.47 11.83 7.84
CA GLU A 329 -4.10 11.85 7.31
C GLU A 329 -4.08 11.30 5.89
N VAL A 330 -3.82 12.19 4.93
CA VAL A 330 -3.77 11.88 3.50
C VAL A 330 -2.34 11.52 3.11
N LEU A 331 -1.78 10.43 3.66
CA LEU A 331 -0.46 9.96 3.21
C LEU A 331 -0.47 9.40 1.78
N ASN A 332 -1.66 9.20 1.18
CA ASN A 332 -1.91 8.81 -0.21
C ASN A 332 -3.44 8.78 -0.39
N PRO A 333 -4.05 9.37 -1.44
CA PRO A 333 -5.51 9.30 -1.67
C PRO A 333 -6.08 7.89 -1.90
N LEU A 334 -5.24 6.84 -1.90
CA LEU A 334 -5.61 5.42 -2.01
C LEU A 334 -5.32 4.59 -0.75
N SER A 335 -4.77 5.20 0.30
CA SER A 335 -4.65 4.58 1.61
C SER A 335 -5.93 4.86 2.39
N LEU A 336 -6.45 3.89 3.15
CA LEU A 336 -7.39 4.19 4.23
C LEU A 336 -6.67 5.21 5.12
N GLY A 337 -7.06 6.49 5.01
CA GLY A 337 -6.44 7.57 5.75
C GLY A 337 -6.42 7.20 7.23
N TYR A 338 -5.43 7.67 7.97
CA TYR A 338 -5.55 7.65 9.41
C TYR A 338 -6.66 8.62 9.77
N TYR A 339 -7.76 8.11 10.31
CA TYR A 339 -8.90 8.92 10.74
C TYR A 339 -8.88 9.06 12.25
N ALA A 340 -9.10 10.27 12.72
CA ALA A 340 -9.22 10.53 14.14
C ALA A 340 -10.32 11.55 14.42
N THR A 341 -10.95 11.42 15.58
CA THR A 341 -11.80 12.45 16.13
C THR A 341 -10.92 13.52 16.76
N LEU A 342 -11.25 14.79 16.56
CA LEU A 342 -10.59 15.91 17.22
C LEU A 342 -11.50 16.45 18.32
N THR A 343 -11.04 16.40 19.56
CA THR A 343 -11.80 16.92 20.70
C THR A 343 -11.12 18.17 21.25
N PRO A 344 -11.77 19.35 21.18
CA PRO A 344 -11.29 20.54 21.86
C PRO A 344 -11.34 20.35 23.38
N THR A 345 -10.27 20.75 24.05
CA THR A 345 -10.20 20.79 25.51
C THR A 345 -10.48 22.20 26.05
N ASP A 346 -10.80 22.31 27.34
CA ASP A 346 -11.11 23.59 28.00
C ASP A 346 -9.94 24.59 27.99
N ASP A 347 -8.69 24.10 27.94
CA ASP A 347 -7.48 24.91 27.79
C ASP A 347 -7.21 25.30 26.33
N GLY A 348 -8.11 24.92 25.42
CA GLY A 348 -8.08 25.25 24.01
C GLY A 348 -7.13 24.39 23.18
N ARG A 349 -6.60 23.29 23.72
CA ARG A 349 -5.83 22.32 22.95
C ARG A 349 -6.77 21.37 22.20
N LEU A 350 -6.20 20.52 21.35
CA LEU A 350 -6.93 19.46 20.67
C LEU A 350 -6.38 18.11 21.11
N ILE A 351 -7.27 17.22 21.50
CA ILE A 351 -6.96 15.80 21.68
C ILE A 351 -7.37 15.06 20.41
N GLN A 352 -6.45 14.28 19.90
CA GLN A 352 -6.71 13.37 18.80
C GLN A 352 -7.05 11.99 19.36
N THR A 353 -8.12 11.38 18.87
CA THR A 353 -8.50 10.00 19.21
C THR A 353 -8.74 9.23 17.92
N GLU A 354 -7.86 8.27 17.63
CA GLU A 354 -7.97 7.41 16.45
C GLU A 354 -9.35 6.75 16.40
N LEU A 355 -9.95 6.77 15.21
CA LEU A 355 -11.21 6.10 14.95
C LEU A 355 -10.97 4.60 14.77
N ASP A 356 -11.61 3.80 15.61
CA ASP A 356 -11.63 2.36 15.44
C ASP A 356 -12.52 1.93 14.25
N GLY A 357 -12.46 0.66 13.87
CA GLY A 357 -13.20 0.12 12.72
C GLY A 357 -14.71 0.42 12.76
N PRO A 358 -15.41 0.21 13.89
CA PRO A 358 -16.82 0.58 14.04
C PRO A 358 -17.09 2.09 13.90
N ALA A 359 -16.29 2.94 14.54
CA ALA A 359 -16.49 4.39 14.48
C ALA A 359 -16.21 4.95 13.07
N LEU A 360 -15.21 4.40 12.38
CA LEU A 360 -14.94 4.73 10.97
C LEU A 360 -16.05 4.24 10.04
N ALA A 361 -16.61 3.04 10.29
CA ALA A 361 -17.76 2.53 9.52
C ALA A 361 -18.99 3.44 9.70
N ALA A 362 -19.27 3.89 10.92
CA ALA A 362 -20.35 4.83 11.20
C ALA A 362 -20.14 6.20 10.52
N LEU A 363 -18.90 6.70 10.48
CA LEU A 363 -18.56 7.92 9.75
C LEU A 363 -18.80 7.77 8.25
N ARG A 364 -18.39 6.63 7.67
CA ARG A 364 -18.60 6.30 6.26
C ARG A 364 -20.08 6.12 5.91
N GLU A 365 -20.85 5.50 6.79
CA GLU A 365 -22.30 5.39 6.63
C GLU A 365 -22.97 6.77 6.70
N THR A 366 -22.47 7.65 7.57
CA THR A 366 -23.00 9.01 7.73
C THR A 366 -22.74 9.89 6.51
N LEU A 367 -21.49 9.91 6.00
CA LEU A 367 -21.08 10.81 4.91
C LEU A 367 -21.26 10.19 3.52
N GLY A 368 -21.35 8.87 3.44
CA GLY A 368 -21.53 8.13 2.19
C GLY A 368 -20.41 8.41 1.17
N PRO A 369 -20.72 8.33 -0.14
CA PRO A 369 -19.75 8.54 -1.23
C PRO A 369 -19.05 9.90 -1.20
N SER A 370 -19.66 10.91 -0.57
CA SER A 370 -19.10 12.27 -0.50
C SER A 370 -17.82 12.37 0.34
N LEU A 371 -17.53 11.36 1.17
CA LEU A 371 -16.24 11.23 1.84
C LEU A 371 -15.13 10.87 0.84
N ASP A 372 -15.44 10.01 -0.13
CA ASP A 372 -14.50 9.47 -1.13
C ASP A 372 -14.41 10.35 -2.40
N GLU A 373 -15.48 11.07 -2.76
CA GLU A 373 -15.54 11.96 -3.94
C GLU A 373 -14.80 13.30 -3.75
N ALA A 374 -14.39 13.63 -2.53
CA ALA A 374 -13.73 14.90 -2.20
C ALA A 374 -12.23 14.93 -2.57
N ALA A 375 -11.86 14.30 -3.70
CA ALA A 375 -10.52 14.39 -4.27
C ALA A 375 -10.17 15.85 -4.59
N ARG A 376 -8.92 16.25 -4.30
CA ARG A 376 -8.46 17.64 -4.34
C ARG A 376 -8.67 18.29 -5.73
N PRO A 377 -9.39 19.43 -5.84
CA PRO A 377 -9.38 20.22 -7.07
C PRO A 377 -7.99 20.85 -7.25
N GLY A 378 -7.24 20.36 -8.24
CA GLY A 378 -5.83 20.72 -8.45
C GLY A 378 -4.88 19.52 -8.44
N ASP A 379 -5.37 18.33 -8.09
CA ASP A 379 -4.65 17.08 -8.25
C ASP A 379 -4.64 16.66 -9.73
N GLY A 380 -3.93 17.43 -10.56
CA GLY A 380 -3.64 17.11 -11.96
C GLY A 380 -2.73 15.88 -12.14
N ARG A 381 -2.56 15.06 -11.10
CA ARG A 381 -2.02 13.70 -11.20
C ARG A 381 -3.16 12.75 -11.56
N LEU A 382 -3.61 12.89 -12.80
CA LEU A 382 -4.48 11.99 -13.56
C LEU A 382 -4.51 10.55 -13.02
N TYR A 383 -5.57 10.16 -12.31
CA TYR A 383 -5.99 8.76 -12.23
C TYR A 383 -7.52 8.68 -12.11
N GLY A 384 -8.18 8.51 -13.27
CA GLY A 384 -9.63 8.31 -13.41
C GLY A 384 -10.20 9.12 -14.57
N GLY A 385 -10.27 8.52 -15.77
CA GLY A 385 -11.04 9.06 -16.90
C GLY A 385 -12.55 8.80 -16.72
N PRO A 386 -13.39 9.27 -17.67
CA PRO A 386 -14.81 9.57 -17.51
C PRO A 386 -15.70 8.44 -16.98
#